data_AF-A0A2A8PU88-F1
#
_entry.id   AF-A0A2A8PU88-F1
#
_cell.length_a   1.000
_cell.length_b   1.000
_cell.length_c   1.000
_cell.angle_alpha   90.00
_cell.angle_beta   90.00
_cell.angle_gamma   90.00
#
_symmetry.space_group_name_H-M   'P 1'
#
loop_
_entity.id
_entity.type
_entity.pdbx_description
1 polymer ?
#
loop_
_entity_poly.entity_id
_entity_poly.type
_entity_poly.pdbx_seq_one_letter_code
_entity_poly.pdbx_strand_id
1 'polypeptide(L)'
;MNYYQVNVNYLDNGHEFTTQQCFPVEGAPLAVQMKLKRYIKGYTEETVRPLGGEIKSVKTKRVTKKYYEANKQLKIYEGEN
;
A
#
# COMPACT_ATOMS: atom_id res chain seq x y z
N MET A 1 -1.42 -3.78 19.23
CA MET A 1 -1.22 -3.98 17.78
C MET A 1 -2.25 -3.19 16.99
N ASN A 2 -1.83 -2.38 16.02
CA ASN A 2 -2.72 -1.71 15.07
C ASN A 2 -2.64 -2.42 13.72
N TYR A 3 -3.73 -2.44 12.95
CA TYR A 3 -3.75 -3.04 11.62
C TYR A 3 -4.12 -1.98 10.60
N TYR A 4 -3.37 -1.92 9.51
CA TYR A 4 -3.61 -0.96 8.44
C TYR A 4 -3.66 -1.67 7.10
N GLN A 5 -4.65 -1.32 6.30
CA GLN A 5 -4.64 -1.58 4.88
C GLN A 5 -3.90 -0.44 4.19
N VAL A 6 -2.99 -0.79 3.29
CA VAL A 6 -2.29 0.14 2.40
C VAL A 6 -2.69 -0.17 0.98
N ASN A 7 -3.10 0.86 0.26
CA ASN A 7 -3.35 0.80 -1.17
C ASN A 7 -2.32 1.68 -1.88
N VAL A 8 -1.63 1.14 -2.89
CA VAL A 8 -0.71 1.90 -3.74
C VAL A 8 -1.22 1.86 -5.16
N ASN A 9 -1.53 3.03 -5.70
CA ASN A 9 -1.83 3.20 -7.12
C ASN A 9 -0.55 3.61 -7.83
N TYR A 10 -0.19 2.87 -8.87
CA TYR A 10 1.00 3.13 -9.68
C TYR A 10 0.72 2.83 -11.14
N LEU A 11 1.48 3.49 -12.03
CA LEU A 11 1.56 3.14 -13.43
C LEU A 11 2.71 2.17 -13.64
N ASP A 12 2.50 1.17 -14.49
CA ASP A 12 3.55 0.33 -15.06
C ASP A 12 3.29 0.22 -16.57
N ASN A 13 4.24 0.68 -17.38
CA ASN A 13 4.12 0.74 -18.84
C ASN A 13 2.80 1.39 -19.33
N GLY A 14 2.39 2.49 -18.68
CA GLY A 14 1.18 3.23 -19.03
C GLY A 14 -0.14 2.64 -18.50
N HIS A 15 -0.11 1.46 -17.88
CA HIS A 15 -1.30 0.83 -17.29
C HIS A 15 -1.39 1.12 -15.80
N GLU A 16 -2.58 1.44 -15.30
CA GLU A 16 -2.80 1.68 -13.87
C GLU A 16 -2.99 0.37 -13.11
N PHE A 17 -2.27 0.23 -12.01
CA PHE A 17 -2.41 -0.86 -11.06
C PHE A 17 -2.66 -0.32 -9.67
N THR A 18 -3.48 -1.04 -8.91
CA THR A 18 -3.68 -0.82 -7.49
C THR A 18 -3.22 -2.05 -6.72
N THR A 19 -2.22 -1.90 -5.85
CA THR A 19 -1.93 -2.92 -4.84
C THR A 19 -2.77 -2.69 -3.60
N GLN A 20 -3.13 -3.76 -2.90
CA GLN A 20 -3.76 -3.72 -1.58
C GLN A 20 -3.09 -4.75 -0.68
N GLN A 21 -2.59 -4.32 0.48
CA GLN A 21 -2.01 -5.22 1.47
C GLN A 21 -2.26 -4.71 2.89
N CYS A 22 -2.46 -5.62 3.84
CA CYS A 22 -2.62 -5.27 5.25
C CYS A 22 -1.34 -5.55 6.05
N PHE A 23 -0.97 -4.61 6.94
CA PHE A 23 0.21 -4.70 7.79
C PHE A 23 -0.17 -4.62 9.28
N PRO A 24 0.37 -5.51 10.13
CA PRO A 24 0.35 -5.33 11.57
C PRO A 24 1.46 -4.35 11.96
N VAL A 25 1.14 -3.34 12.78
CA VAL A 25 2.10 -2.33 13.18
C VAL A 25 1.93 -1.94 14.64
N GLU A 26 3.04 -1.81 15.34
CA GLU A 26 3.11 -1.44 16.75
C GLU A 26 3.35 0.05 16.96
N GLY A 27 2.87 0.59 18.09
CA GLY A 27 3.07 1.99 18.47
C GLY A 27 1.83 2.88 18.33
N ALA A 28 2.05 4.19 18.47
CA ALA A 28 1.00 5.20 18.45
C ALA A 28 0.35 5.34 17.05
N PRO A 29 -0.99 5.27 16.92
CA PRO A 29 -1.68 5.15 15.63
C PRO A 29 -1.29 6.18 14.56
N LEU A 30 -1.25 7.47 14.91
CA LEU A 30 -0.95 8.55 13.94
C LEU A 30 0.50 8.49 13.43
N ALA A 31 1.46 8.39 14.35
CA ALA A 31 2.87 8.31 14.01
C ALA A 31 3.18 7.08 13.15
N VAL A 32 2.56 5.95 13.48
CA VAL A 32 2.69 4.70 12.75
C VAL A 32 2.11 4.80 11.34
N GLN A 33 0.92 5.38 11.19
CA GLN A 33 0.30 5.55 9.87
C GLN A 33 1.15 6.43 8.94
N MET A 34 1.73 7.51 9.45
CA MET A 34 2.63 8.38 8.68
C MET A 34 3.92 7.65 8.27
N LYS A 35 4.56 6.93 9.21
CA LYS A 35 5.76 6.14 8.93
C LYS A 35 5.49 5.05 7.88
N LEU A 36 4.40 4.30 8.03
CA LEU A 36 4.00 3.26 7.08
C LEU A 36 3.78 3.85 5.69
N LYS A 37 3.06 4.96 5.58
CA LYS A 37 2.82 5.64 4.29
C LYS A 37 4.13 6.06 3.62
N ARG A 38 5.08 6.65 4.38
CA ARG A 38 6.39 7.06 3.85
C ARG A 38 7.23 5.86 3.40
N TYR A 39 7.25 4.79 4.20
CA TYR A 39 8.00 3.58 3.89
C TYR A 39 7.48 2.88 2.63
N ILE A 40 6.16 2.67 2.53
CA ILE A 40 5.56 2.02 1.36
C ILE A 40 5.77 2.84 0.09
N LYS A 41 5.67 4.18 0.19
CA LYS A 41 5.98 5.07 -0.93
C LYS A 41 7.42 4.86 -1.42
N GLY A 42 8.41 4.93 -0.53
CA GLY A 42 9.82 4.75 -0.90
C GLY A 42 10.10 3.38 -1.52
N TYR A 43 9.65 2.31 -0.86
CA TYR A 43 9.83 0.94 -1.37
C TYR A 43 9.19 0.73 -2.75
N THR A 44 7.99 1.26 -2.95
CA THR A 44 7.31 1.12 -4.24
C THR A 44 8.02 1.97 -5.31
N GLU A 45 8.51 3.18 -4.99
CA GLU A 45 9.23 4.04 -5.94
C GLU A 45 10.52 3.36 -6.41
N GLU A 46 11.27 2.75 -5.49
CA GLU A 46 12.49 1.99 -5.80
C GLU A 46 12.21 0.79 -6.70
N THR A 47 11.02 0.19 -6.59
CA THR A 47 10.63 -0.99 -7.37
C THR A 47 10.10 -0.62 -8.76
N VAL A 48 9.23 0.37 -8.88
CA VAL A 48 8.52 0.69 -10.14
C VAL A 48 9.30 1.66 -11.03
N ARG A 49 10.08 2.59 -10.46
CA ARG A 49 10.80 3.59 -11.25
C ARG A 49 11.80 2.99 -12.26
N PRO A 50 12.59 1.95 -11.91
CA PRO A 50 13.48 1.30 -12.89
C PRO A 50 12.74 0.65 -14.06
N LEU A 51 11.46 0.31 -13.87
CA LEU A 51 10.60 -0.31 -14.88
C LEU A 51 9.83 0.74 -15.72
N GLY A 52 10.12 2.03 -15.54
CA GLY A 52 9.37 3.12 -16.19
C GLY A 52 8.03 3.43 -15.52
N GLY A 53 7.77 2.85 -14.35
CA GLY A 53 6.55 3.06 -13.59
C GLY A 53 6.57 4.30 -12.71
N GLU A 54 5.39 4.78 -12.31
CA GLU A 54 5.21 6.00 -11.52
C GLU A 54 4.16 5.78 -10.43
N ILE A 55 4.46 6.12 -9.17
CA ILE A 55 3.44 6.12 -8.12
C ILE A 55 2.51 7.31 -8.29
N LYS A 56 1.20 7.04 -8.34
CA LYS A 56 0.15 8.07 -8.31
C LYS A 56 -0.32 8.39 -6.91
N SER A 57 -0.58 7.38 -6.07
CA SER A 57 -1.02 7.63 -4.70
C SER A 57 -0.74 6.49 -3.74
N VAL A 58 -0.58 6.83 -2.46
CA VAL A 58 -0.54 5.87 -1.35
C VAL A 58 -1.63 6.25 -0.36
N LYS A 59 -2.58 5.33 -0.15
CA LYS A 59 -3.69 5.48 0.79
C LYS A 59 -3.52 4.48 1.92
N THR A 60 -3.77 4.91 3.15
CA THR A 60 -3.69 4.05 4.34
C THR A 60 -4.97 4.17 5.14
N LYS A 61 -5.51 3.04 5.61
CA LYS A 61 -6.74 2.97 6.40
C LYS A 61 -6.54 2.00 7.56
N ARG A 62 -6.94 2.40 8.77
CA ARG A 62 -6.97 1.50 9.93
C ARG A 62 -8.08 0.46 9.76
N VAL A 63 -7.77 -0.80 10.02
CA VAL A 63 -8.71 -1.93 9.89
C VAL A 63 -8.76 -2.77 11.16
N THR A 64 -9.77 -3.64 11.27
CA THR A 64 -9.89 -4.58 12.39
C THR A 64 -8.96 -5.78 12.21
N LYS A 65 -8.65 -6.50 13.29
CA LYS A 65 -7.89 -7.76 13.22
C LYS A 65 -8.53 -8.78 12.29
N LYS A 66 -9.87 -8.93 12.36
CA LYS A 66 -10.63 -9.84 11.48
C LYS A 66 -10.42 -9.52 10.00
N TYR A 67 -10.45 -8.22 9.65
CA TYR A 67 -10.22 -7.78 8.28
C TYR A 67 -8.78 -8.04 7.83
N TYR A 68 -7.81 -7.78 8.71
CA TYR A 68 -6.38 -8.08 8.46
C TYR A 68 -6.18 -9.56 8.15
N GLU A 69 -6.67 -10.47 8.98
CA GLU A 69 -6.45 -11.91 8.76
C GLU A 69 -7.01 -12.40 7.42
N ALA A 70 -8.15 -11.84 7.00
CA ALA A 70 -8.78 -12.15 5.71
C ALA A 70 -8.07 -11.50 4.50
N ASN A 71 -7.24 -10.47 4.71
CA ASN A 71 -6.65 -9.64 3.63
C ASN A 71 -5.16 -9.35 3.84
N LYS A 72 -4.43 -10.23 4.55
CA LYS A 72 -2.99 -10.06 4.82
C LYS A 72 -2.12 -10.31 3.59
N GLN A 73 -2.63 -11.05 2.62
CA GLN A 73 -1.96 -11.30 1.35
C GLN A 73 -2.04 -10.07 0.44
N LEU A 74 -0.97 -9.84 -0.32
CA LEU A 74 -0.93 -8.84 -1.36
C LEU A 74 -1.97 -9.18 -2.43
N LYS A 75 -2.80 -8.20 -2.78
CA LYS A 75 -3.70 -8.24 -3.95
C LYS A 75 -3.26 -7.17 -4.93
N ILE A 76 -3.27 -7.50 -6.21
CA ILE A 76 -3.00 -6.56 -7.31
C ILE A 76 -4.27 -6.52 -8.14
N TYR A 77 -4.76 -5.31 -8.36
CA TYR A 77 -5.90 -5.01 -9.20
C TYR A 77 -5.40 -4.21 -10.40
N GLU A 78 -5.75 -4.65 -11.60
CA GLU A 78 -5.53 -3.87 -12.82
C GLU A 78 -6.67 -2.85 -12.92
N GLY A 79 -6.34 -1.59 -13.20
CA GLY A 79 -7.35 -0.56 -13.45
C GLY A 79 -8.04 -0.82 -14.79
N GLU A 80 -9.35 -0.61 -14.85
CA GLU A 80 -10.04 -0.48 -16.13
C GLU A 80 -9.56 0.80 -16.82
N ASN A 81 -9.12 0.68 -18.08
CA ASN A 81 -8.76 1.79 -18.97
C ASN A 81 -9.90 2.82 -19.08
#